data_AF-A0A1V6EC55-F1
#
_entry.id   AF-A0A1V6EC55-F1
#
_cell.length_a   1.000
_cell.length_b   1.000
_cell.length_c   1.000
_cell.angle_alpha   90.00
_cell.angle_beta   90.00
_cell.angle_gamma   90.00
#
_symmetry.space_group_name_H-M   'P 1'
#
loop_
_entity.id
_entity.type
_entity.pdbx_description
1 polymer ?
#
loop_
_entity_poly.entity_id
_entity_poly.type
_entity_poly.pdbx_seq_one_letter_code
_entity_poly.pdbx_strand_id
1 'polypeptide(L)'
;METFNWLIGLTVKEMSAPQSFDASFERDSEGRLKLKDRLHPTQNGRWWIRAIRGTLPDDNQEALIIWRNLPGSPEEDNLVLDEWFKRSDYSTKEKLPNYIYVNGTNNLENVRLPDATWKVRLIEEDFQKLMFEMEERL
;
A
#
# COMPACT_ATOMS: atom_id res chain seq x y z
N MET A 1 -6.43 9.00 -6.59
CA MET A 1 -7.09 8.00 -5.73
C MET A 1 -8.51 7.75 -6.18
N GLU A 2 -9.42 8.74 -6.14
CA GLU A 2 -10.83 8.55 -6.54
C GLU A 2 -11.00 8.05 -7.98
N THR A 3 -10.26 8.62 -8.94
CA THR A 3 -10.26 8.14 -10.33
C THR A 3 -9.81 6.70 -10.47
N PHE A 4 -8.79 6.28 -9.71
CA PHE A 4 -8.30 4.89 -9.75
C PHE A 4 -9.33 3.92 -9.17
N ASN A 5 -9.95 4.26 -8.04
CA ASN A 5 -11.01 3.44 -7.44
C ASN A 5 -12.17 3.22 -8.43
N TRP A 6 -12.53 4.27 -9.18
CA TRP A 6 -13.54 4.19 -10.22
C TRP A 6 -13.09 3.30 -11.39
N LEU A 7 -11.87 3.46 -11.88
CA LEU A 7 -11.32 2.67 -12.99
C LEU A 7 -11.29 1.18 -12.70
N ILE A 8 -10.94 0.78 -11.48
CA ILE A 8 -10.93 -0.64 -11.09
C ILE A 8 -12.31 -1.16 -10.66
N GLY A 9 -13.35 -0.32 -10.70
CA GLY A 9 -14.71 -0.68 -10.27
C GLY A 9 -14.82 -0.99 -8.78
N LEU A 10 -13.97 -0.40 -7.93
CA LEU A 10 -13.93 -0.72 -6.51
C LEU A 10 -15.22 -0.26 -5.80
N THR A 11 -15.92 -1.21 -5.19
CA THR A 11 -16.95 -0.89 -4.20
C THR A 11 -16.28 -0.68 -2.84
N VAL A 12 -16.16 0.58 -2.41
CA VAL A 12 -15.50 0.95 -1.15
C VAL A 12 -16.33 0.47 0.05
N LYS A 13 -15.70 -0.27 0.96
CA LYS A 13 -16.28 -0.73 2.24
C LYS A 13 -15.78 0.10 3.42
N GLU A 14 -14.49 0.43 3.41
CA GLU A 14 -13.83 1.21 4.46
C GLU A 14 -12.79 2.14 3.85
N MET A 15 -12.71 3.37 4.33
CA MET A 15 -11.64 4.30 3.99
C MET A 15 -11.06 4.89 5.26
N SER A 16 -9.77 4.68 5.51
CA SER A 16 -9.10 5.27 6.64
C SER A 16 -8.86 6.77 6.42
N ALA A 17 -8.78 7.52 7.53
CA ALA A 17 -8.10 8.81 7.49
C ALA A 17 -6.62 8.59 7.09
N PRO A 18 -5.98 9.55 6.41
CA PRO A 18 -4.53 9.53 6.25
C PRO A 18 -3.84 9.45 7.62
N GLN A 19 -2.91 8.52 7.74
CA GLN A 19 -2.06 8.36 8.92
C GLN A 19 -0.69 8.94 8.58
N SER A 20 -0.19 9.87 9.39
CA SER A 20 1.11 10.50 9.17
C SER A 20 2.16 10.01 10.17
N PHE A 21 3.41 9.95 9.74
CA PHE A 21 4.51 9.35 10.48
C PHE A 21 5.81 10.11 10.30
N ASP A 22 6.62 10.09 11.36
CA ASP A 22 8.04 10.38 11.27
C ASP A 22 8.85 9.10 11.50
N ALA A 23 9.95 9.00 10.76
CA ALA A 23 10.87 7.89 10.78
C ALA A 23 12.31 8.41 10.82
N SER A 24 13.17 7.68 11.51
CA SER A 24 14.61 7.85 11.49
C SER A 24 15.25 6.52 11.15
N PHE A 25 16.31 6.55 10.37
CA PHE A 25 16.91 5.37 9.80
C PHE A 25 18.37 5.21 10.23
N GLU A 26 18.82 3.97 10.28
CA GLU A 26 20.22 3.62 10.44
C GLU A 26 20.53 2.39 9.58
N ARG A 27 21.82 2.12 9.36
CA ARG A 27 22.26 0.89 8.69
C ARG A 27 22.78 -0.09 9.73
N ASP A 28 22.43 -1.37 9.59
CA ASP A 28 22.98 -2.43 10.42
C ASP A 28 24.43 -2.80 10.01
N SER A 29 25.01 -3.79 10.68
CA SER A 29 26.37 -4.27 10.41
C SER A 29 26.55 -4.85 9.00
N GLU A 30 25.46 -5.20 8.32
CA GLU A 30 25.43 -5.73 6.95
C GLU A 30 25.08 -4.62 5.93
N GLY A 31 24.95 -3.37 6.37
CA GLY A 31 24.63 -2.22 5.53
C GLY A 31 23.14 -2.08 5.17
N ARG A 32 22.26 -2.93 5.72
CA ARG A 32 20.82 -2.89 5.44
C ARG A 32 20.16 -1.75 6.19
N LEU A 33 19.26 -1.03 5.53
CA LEU A 33 18.49 0.03 6.16
C LEU A 33 17.47 -0.56 7.13
N LYS A 34 17.41 -0.01 8.33
CA LYS A 34 16.39 -0.30 9.34
C LYS A 34 15.94 0.99 10.00
N LEU A 35 14.79 0.93 10.67
CA LEU A 35 14.40 2.02 11.55
C LEU A 35 15.37 2.07 12.73
N LYS A 36 15.83 3.28 13.07
CA LYS A 36 16.62 3.53 14.28
C LYS A 36 15.81 3.26 15.55
N ASP A 37 14.52 3.62 15.50
CA ASP A 37 13.53 3.38 16.54
C ASP A 37 12.32 2.68 15.92
N ARG A 38 11.11 3.07 16.32
CA ARG A 38 9.86 2.67 15.70
C ARG A 38 9.34 3.74 14.75
N LEU A 39 8.40 3.37 13.89
CA LEU A 39 7.58 4.34 13.18
C LEU A 39 6.75 5.14 14.20
N HIS A 40 6.84 6.46 14.17
CA HIS A 40 6.18 7.36 15.13
C HIS A 40 4.96 8.02 14.49
N PRO A 41 3.73 7.68 14.90
CA PRO A 41 2.52 8.37 14.45
C PRO A 41 2.54 9.83 14.91
N THR A 42 2.17 10.74 14.02
CA THR A 42 2.15 12.19 14.27
C THR A 42 1.07 12.84 13.40
N GLN A 43 0.65 14.06 13.72
CA GLN A 43 -0.37 14.76 12.92
C GLN A 43 0.19 15.24 11.56
N ASN A 44 1.43 15.72 11.53
CA ASN A 44 2.06 16.32 10.35
C ASN A 44 3.42 15.68 10.03
N GLY A 45 3.46 14.35 10.07
CA GLY A 45 4.68 13.60 9.78
C GLY A 45 5.13 13.73 8.34
N ARG A 46 6.42 13.53 8.12
CA ARG A 46 7.01 13.56 6.77
C ARG A 46 6.37 12.54 5.84
N TRP A 47 6.09 11.33 6.32
CA TRP A 47 5.39 10.29 5.58
C TRP A 47 3.91 10.28 5.91
N TRP A 48 3.06 9.93 4.96
CA TRP A 48 1.67 9.60 5.20
C TRP A 48 1.22 8.41 4.36
N ILE A 49 0.32 7.62 4.92
CA ILE A 49 -0.28 6.44 4.28
C ILE A 49 -1.79 6.50 4.51
N ARG A 50 -2.56 6.20 3.47
CA ARG A 50 -4.01 6.07 3.51
C ARG A 50 -4.41 4.73 2.92
N ALA A 51 -5.25 4.00 3.65
CA ALA A 51 -5.76 2.71 3.23
C ALA A 51 -7.24 2.82 2.83
N ILE A 52 -7.62 2.14 1.75
CA ILE A 52 -9.01 1.93 1.35
C ILE A 52 -9.22 0.44 1.15
N ARG A 53 -10.24 -0.10 1.80
CA ARG A 53 -10.68 -1.47 1.59
C ARG A 53 -11.99 -1.48 0.81
N GLY A 54 -12.09 -2.40 -0.14
CA GLY A 54 -13.29 -2.60 -0.92
C GLY A 54 -13.32 -3.96 -1.59
N THR A 55 -14.28 -4.14 -2.48
CA THR A 55 -14.41 -5.34 -3.30
C THR A 55 -14.38 -5.02 -4.78
N LEU A 56 -13.70 -5.87 -5.54
CA LEU A 56 -13.67 -5.83 -6.99
C LEU A 56 -14.91 -6.51 -7.58
N PRO A 57 -15.35 -6.09 -8.78
CA PRO A 57 -16.61 -6.54 -9.37
C PRO A 57 -16.66 -8.03 -9.75
N ASP A 58 -15.52 -8.64 -10.14
CA ASP A 58 -15.52 -9.95 -10.84
C ASP A 58 -15.51 -11.21 -9.97
N ASP A 59 -15.55 -11.11 -8.64
CA ASP A 59 -15.75 -12.28 -7.74
C ASP A 59 -16.01 -11.85 -6.28
N ASN A 60 -16.35 -10.58 -6.03
CA ASN A 60 -16.28 -9.96 -4.69
C ASN A 60 -14.91 -10.11 -4.00
N GLN A 61 -13.83 -10.28 -4.78
CA GLN A 61 -12.46 -10.32 -4.27
C GLN A 61 -12.15 -9.04 -3.49
N GLU A 62 -11.58 -9.20 -2.29
CA GLU A 62 -11.20 -8.08 -1.44
C GLU A 62 -9.94 -7.41 -1.95
N ALA A 63 -10.00 -6.09 -2.08
CA ALA A 63 -8.88 -5.26 -2.47
C ALA A 63 -8.55 -4.25 -1.36
N LEU A 64 -7.27 -4.12 -1.08
CA LEU A 64 -6.70 -3.08 -0.24
C LEU A 64 -5.90 -2.13 -1.12
N ILE A 65 -6.33 -0.87 -1.21
CA ILE A 65 -5.56 0.20 -1.84
C ILE A 65 -4.76 0.91 -0.75
N ILE A 66 -3.45 0.94 -0.92
CA ILE A 66 -2.51 1.68 -0.09
C ILE A 66 -2.01 2.86 -0.91
N TRP A 67 -2.40 4.06 -0.52
CA TRP A 67 -1.97 5.31 -1.14
C TRP A 67 -1.08 6.08 -0.19
N ARG A 68 0.07 6.55 -0.64
CA ARG A 68 1.09 7.18 0.21
C ARG A 68 1.84 8.28 -0.52
N ASN A 69 2.47 9.17 0.24
CA ASN A 69 3.56 9.97 -0.33
C ASN A 69 4.88 9.19 -0.36
N LEU A 70 5.82 9.71 -1.14
CA LEU A 70 7.14 9.15 -1.36
C LEU A 70 8.20 10.26 -1.17
N PRO A 71 8.35 10.81 0.05
CA PRO A 71 9.22 11.97 0.32
C PRO A 71 10.69 11.59 0.54
N GLY A 72 11.01 10.30 0.64
CA GLY A 72 12.35 9.78 0.89
C GLY A 72 12.98 9.17 -0.37
N SER A 73 14.01 8.35 -0.15
CA SER A 73 14.48 7.40 -1.15
C SER A 73 13.55 6.19 -1.24
N PRO A 74 13.55 5.44 -2.36
CA PRO A 74 12.74 4.21 -2.48
C PRO A 74 12.97 3.21 -1.34
N GLU A 75 14.20 3.10 -0.83
CA GLU A 75 14.56 2.22 0.29
C GLU A 75 13.89 2.67 1.60
N GLU A 76 13.94 3.97 1.91
CA GLU A 76 13.28 4.56 3.09
C GLU A 76 11.76 4.46 3.01
N ASP A 77 11.19 4.81 1.85
CA ASP A 77 9.75 4.79 1.65
C ASP A 77 9.22 3.36 1.77
N ASN A 78 9.87 2.39 1.13
CA ASN A 78 9.47 0.98 1.23
C ASN A 78 9.56 0.46 2.67
N LEU A 79 10.62 0.82 3.41
CA LEU A 79 10.75 0.44 4.80
C LEU A 79 9.64 1.03 5.69
N VAL A 80 9.25 2.29 5.47
CA VAL A 80 8.11 2.90 6.19
C VAL A 80 6.80 2.15 5.91
N LEU A 81 6.56 1.79 4.64
CA LEU A 81 5.38 1.01 4.25
C LEU A 81 5.38 -0.38 4.89
N ASP A 82 6.51 -1.10 4.86
CA ASP A 82 6.63 -2.42 5.44
C ASP A 82 6.32 -2.39 6.94
N GLU A 83 6.87 -1.42 7.66
CA GLU A 83 6.68 -1.27 9.11
C GLU A 83 5.27 -0.80 9.47
N TRP A 84 4.65 0.04 8.65
CA TRP A 84 3.25 0.39 8.79
C TRP A 84 2.35 -0.84 8.58
N PHE A 85 2.61 -1.59 7.51
CA PHE A 85 1.78 -2.71 7.10
C PHE A 85 1.82 -3.85 8.13
N LYS A 86 3.00 -4.19 8.65
CA LYS A 86 3.17 -5.18 9.74
C LYS A 86 2.40 -4.84 11.02
N ARG A 87 2.19 -3.54 11.29
CA ARG A 87 1.45 -3.06 12.47
C ARG A 87 -0.04 -2.86 12.19
N SER A 88 -0.43 -2.86 10.92
CA SER A 88 -1.82 -2.70 10.52
C SER A 88 -2.61 -4.01 10.70
N ASP A 89 -3.91 -3.87 10.94
CA ASP A 89 -4.86 -4.99 10.96
C ASP A 89 -4.86 -5.83 9.67
N TYR A 90 -4.44 -5.25 8.55
CA TYR A 90 -4.40 -5.89 7.24
C TYR A 90 -3.32 -6.99 7.11
N SER A 91 -2.41 -7.07 8.09
CA SER A 91 -1.40 -8.13 8.17
C SER A 91 -1.91 -9.43 8.83
N THR A 92 -3.13 -9.43 9.39
CA THR A 92 -3.70 -10.59 10.09
C THR A 92 -4.41 -11.56 9.14
N LYS A 93 -4.27 -12.88 9.36
CA LYS A 93 -4.84 -13.94 8.50
C LYS A 93 -6.33 -13.76 8.20
N GLU A 94 -7.11 -13.29 9.18
CA GLU A 94 -8.56 -13.10 9.06
C GLU A 94 -8.95 -11.91 8.18
N LYS A 95 -8.03 -10.96 7.95
CA LYS A 95 -8.27 -9.73 7.19
C LYS A 95 -7.39 -9.59 5.96
N LEU A 96 -6.75 -10.68 5.50
CA LEU A 96 -5.89 -10.65 4.32
C LEU A 96 -6.74 -10.34 3.07
N PRO A 97 -6.42 -9.27 2.32
CA PRO A 97 -7.06 -9.01 1.04
C PRO A 97 -6.61 -10.02 -0.03
N ASN A 98 -7.38 -10.17 -1.10
CA ASN A 98 -6.95 -10.90 -2.30
C ASN A 98 -5.95 -10.08 -3.13
N TYR A 99 -6.15 -8.76 -3.20
CA TYR A 99 -5.26 -7.83 -3.90
C TYR A 99 -4.81 -6.69 -3.01
N ILE A 100 -3.55 -6.31 -3.16
CA ILE A 100 -3.02 -5.07 -2.61
C ILE A 100 -2.59 -4.19 -3.77
N TYR A 101 -3.24 -3.04 -3.91
CA TYR A 101 -2.85 -2.01 -4.85
C TYR A 101 -2.03 -0.96 -4.12
N VAL A 102 -0.82 -0.66 -4.56
CA VAL A 102 0.06 0.32 -3.90
C VAL A 102 0.70 1.25 -4.92
N ASN A 103 0.84 2.53 -4.57
CA ASN A 103 1.60 3.48 -5.39
C ASN A 103 3.08 3.51 -5.02
N GLY A 104 3.92 3.67 -6.03
CA GLY A 104 5.38 3.58 -5.93
C GLY A 104 5.88 2.15 -5.72
N THR A 105 7.22 2.00 -5.69
CA THR A 105 7.87 0.70 -5.42
C THR A 105 7.41 0.12 -4.08
N ASN A 106 7.58 -1.17 -3.83
CA ASN A 106 7.22 -1.77 -2.55
C ASN A 106 7.97 -3.09 -2.32
N ASN A 107 7.96 -3.56 -1.07
CA ASN A 107 8.49 -4.88 -0.69
C ASN A 107 7.39 -5.78 -0.09
N LEU A 108 6.11 -5.46 -0.30
CA LEU A 108 4.99 -6.11 0.41
C LEU A 108 4.88 -7.61 0.11
N GLU A 109 5.30 -8.03 -1.08
CA GLU A 109 5.41 -9.46 -1.45
C GLU A 109 6.42 -10.20 -0.56
N ASN A 110 7.48 -9.53 -0.09
CA ASN A 110 8.49 -10.11 0.81
C ASN A 110 8.02 -10.15 2.27
N VAL A 111 6.99 -9.36 2.62
CA VAL A 111 6.39 -9.33 3.97
C VAL A 111 5.25 -10.37 4.10
N ARG A 112 5.01 -11.15 3.04
CA ARG A 112 3.94 -12.16 2.96
C ARG A 112 4.13 -13.26 4.02
N LEU A 113 3.05 -13.53 4.77
CA LEU A 113 2.97 -14.72 5.63
C LEU A 113 2.98 -15.99 4.77
N PRO A 114 3.51 -17.14 5.25
CA PRO A 114 3.61 -18.37 4.44
C PRO A 114 2.31 -18.82 3.77
N ASP A 115 1.15 -18.54 4.40
CA ASP A 115 -0.17 -18.92 3.89
C ASP A 115 -0.92 -17.76 3.21
N ALA A 116 -0.33 -16.57 3.10
CA ALA A 116 -1.01 -15.42 2.51
C ALA A 116 -1.02 -15.53 0.98
N THR A 117 -2.20 -15.39 0.38
CA THR A 117 -2.43 -15.54 -1.07
C THR A 117 -2.63 -14.20 -1.79
N TRP A 118 -2.40 -13.07 -1.12
CA TRP A 118 -2.58 -11.76 -1.73
C TRP A 118 -1.68 -11.58 -2.94
N LYS A 119 -2.10 -10.79 -3.92
CA LYS A 119 -1.24 -10.34 -5.02
C LYS A 119 -1.05 -8.83 -4.92
N VAL A 120 0.19 -8.38 -4.87
CA VAL A 120 0.50 -6.94 -4.94
C VAL A 120 0.53 -6.47 -6.39
N ARG A 121 -0.07 -5.31 -6.66
CA ARG A 121 -0.06 -4.63 -7.96
C ARG A 121 0.28 -3.15 -7.79
N LEU A 122 1.01 -2.60 -8.75
CA LEU A 122 1.28 -1.16 -8.79
C LEU A 122 0.07 -0.42 -9.34
N ILE A 123 -0.32 0.65 -8.64
CA ILE A 123 -1.45 1.48 -9.07
C ILE A 123 -1.13 2.15 -10.40
N GLU A 124 0.10 2.62 -10.59
CA GLU A 124 0.54 3.29 -11.81
C GLU A 124 0.41 2.38 -13.04
N GLU A 125 0.78 1.10 -12.91
CA GLU A 125 0.70 0.14 -14.01
C GLU A 125 -0.75 -0.18 -14.39
N ASP A 126 -1.60 -0.49 -13.39
CA ASP A 126 -3.00 -0.83 -13.67
C ASP A 126 -3.80 0.42 -14.07
N PHE A 127 -3.48 1.59 -13.54
CA PHE A 127 -4.06 2.86 -13.98
C PHE A 127 -3.75 3.12 -15.46
N GLN A 128 -2.48 2.98 -15.87
CA GLN A 128 -2.09 3.19 -17.26
C GLN A 128 -2.80 2.21 -18.22
N LYS A 129 -2.88 0.93 -17.85
CA LYS A 129 -3.60 -0.08 -18.65
C LYS A 129 -5.08 0.25 -18.79
N LEU A 130 -5.75 0.58 -17.69
CA LEU A 130 -7.19 0.88 -17.69
C LEU A 130 -7.52 2.18 -18.42
N MET A 131 -6.66 3.19 -18.32
CA MET A 131 -6.80 4.42 -19.10
C MET A 131 -6.68 4.14 -20.60
N PHE A 132 -5.69 3.34 -21.01
CA PHE A 132 -5.52 2.95 -22.42
C PHE A 132 -6.72 2.15 -22.95
N GLU A 133 -7.21 1.17 -22.19
CA GLU A 133 -8.40 0.39 -22.56
C GLU A 133 -9.69 1.23 -22.64
N MET A 134 -9.79 2.31 -21.85
CA MET A 134 -10.91 3.24 -21.92
C MET A 134 -10.84 4.09 -23.19
N GLU A 135 -9.66 4.55 -23.59
CA GLU A 135 -9.46 5.30 -24.83
C GLU A 135 -9.79 4.47 -26.07
N GLU A 136 -9.50 3.16 -26.10
CA GLU A 136 -9.87 2.28 -27.22
C GLU A 136 -11.38 2.02 -27.36
N ARG A 137 -12.18 2.34 -26.34
CA ARG A 137 -13.64 2.12 -26.33
C ARG A 137 -14.45 3.36 -26.73
N LEU A 138 -13.79 4.49 -26.99
CA LEU A 138 -14.38 5.78 -27.37
C LEU A 138 -14.21 6.03 -28.87
#